data_AF-A0A4R2BPF2-F1
#
_entry.id   AF-A0A4R2BPF2-F1
#
_cell.length_a   1.000
_cell.length_b   1.000
_cell.length_c   1.000
_cell.angle_alpha   90.00
_cell.angle_beta   90.00
_cell.angle_gamma   90.00
#
_symmetry.space_group_name_H-M   'P 1'
#
loop_
_entity.id
_entity.type
_entity.pdbx_description
1 polymer ?
#
loop_
_entity_poly.entity_id
_entity_poly.type
_entity_poly.pdbx_seq_one_letter_code
_entity_poly.pdbx_strand_id
1 'polypeptide(L)'
;MALERRVLAGDDEYAAYRLEGETEIFGRFTINLLDELDIDFDTHEYRINGGDWSIALTADYTGVDIDFPELIALADDELGSLAPIIKDITRQTGIAVNASRVSYIRCGGS
;
A
#
# COMPACT_ATOMS: atom_id res chain seq x y z
N MET A 1 5.94 3.79 -25.36
CA MET A 1 5.90 2.32 -25.22
C MET A 1 5.89 1.60 -26.58
N ALA A 2 6.03 0.27 -26.63
CA ALA A 2 5.99 -0.50 -27.88
C ALA A 2 4.57 -0.61 -28.47
N LEU A 3 3.55 -0.62 -27.62
CA LEU A 3 2.16 -0.76 -28.01
C LEU A 3 1.57 0.53 -28.60
N GLU A 4 1.89 1.69 -28.03
CA GLU A 4 1.64 3.01 -28.63
C GLU A 4 2.19 3.12 -30.06
N ARG A 5 3.41 2.62 -30.29
CA ARG A 5 4.02 2.59 -31.63
C ARG A 5 3.25 1.70 -32.61
N ARG A 6 2.67 0.59 -32.14
CA ARG A 6 1.84 -0.31 -32.95
C ARG A 6 0.47 0.28 -33.27
N VAL A 7 -0.14 0.98 -32.30
CA VAL A 7 -1.38 1.76 -32.54
C VAL A 7 -1.14 2.81 -33.61
N LEU A 8 -0.04 3.56 -33.53
CA LEU A 8 0.32 4.59 -34.51
C LEU A 8 0.66 4.01 -35.89
N ALA A 9 1.23 2.81 -35.96
CA ALA A 9 1.55 2.14 -37.22
C ALA A 9 0.32 1.57 -37.93
N GLY A 10 -0.78 1.32 -37.21
CA GLY A 10 -2.01 0.76 -37.78
C GLY A 10 -1.92 -0.72 -38.19
N ASP A 11 -0.81 -1.39 -37.89
CA ASP A 11 -0.51 -2.77 -38.30
C ASP A 11 -1.18 -3.84 -37.43
N ASP A 12 -1.90 -3.44 -36.37
CA ASP A 12 -2.48 -4.36 -35.38
C ASP A 12 -3.81 -3.82 -34.86
N GLU A 13 -4.91 -4.43 -35.33
CA GLU A 13 -6.29 -4.06 -35.01
C GLU A 13 -6.62 -4.18 -33.50
N TYR A 14 -5.84 -4.96 -32.75
CA TYR A 14 -6.01 -5.15 -31.31
C TYR A 14 -5.03 -4.31 -30.48
N ALA A 15 -4.10 -3.56 -31.10
CA ALA A 15 -3.17 -2.73 -30.36
C ALA A 15 -3.87 -1.64 -29.55
N ALA A 16 -4.95 -1.05 -30.06
CA ALA A 16 -5.70 -0.03 -29.32
C ALA A 16 -6.34 -0.60 -28.04
N TYR A 17 -7.04 -1.74 -28.16
CA TYR A 17 -7.68 -2.41 -27.03
C TYR A 17 -6.68 -2.90 -25.97
N ARG A 18 -5.53 -3.44 -26.40
CA ARG A 18 -4.49 -3.85 -25.46
C ARG A 18 -3.83 -2.65 -24.78
N LEU A 19 -3.64 -1.53 -25.48
CA LEU A 19 -3.08 -0.32 -24.88
C LEU A 19 -4.03 0.24 -23.83
N GLU A 20 -5.34 0.23 -24.10
CA GLU A 20 -6.37 0.61 -23.15
C GLU A 20 -6.33 -0.28 -21.90
N GLY A 21 -6.30 -1.60 -22.07
CA GLY A 21 -6.19 -2.55 -20.96
C GLY A 21 -4.89 -2.41 -20.15
N GLU A 22 -3.74 -2.21 -20.81
CA GLU A 22 -2.49 -1.91 -20.12
C GLU A 22 -2.60 -0.61 -19.31
N THR A 23 -3.17 0.44 -19.90
CA THR A 23 -3.35 1.73 -19.23
C THR A 23 -4.27 1.61 -18.02
N GLU A 24 -5.34 0.81 -18.12
CA GLU A 24 -6.27 0.54 -17.02
C GLU A 24 -5.60 -0.23 -15.87
N ILE A 25 -4.81 -1.26 -16.19
CA ILE A 25 -4.07 -2.05 -15.19
C ILE A 25 -3.02 -1.18 -14.49
N PHE A 26 -2.26 -0.39 -15.26
CA PHE A 26 -1.26 0.53 -14.69
C PHE A 26 -1.91 1.64 -13.87
N GLY A 27 -3.08 2.15 -14.28
CA GLY A 27 -3.83 3.15 -13.52
C GLY A 27 -4.36 2.64 -12.17
N ARG A 28 -4.47 1.32 -12.00
CA ARG A 28 -4.82 0.68 -10.72
C ARG A 28 -3.60 0.36 -9.86
N PHE A 29 -2.40 0.41 -10.43
CA PHE A 29 -1.19 0.09 -9.70
C PHE A 29 -0.87 1.21 -8.71
N THR A 30 -0.62 0.83 -7.46
CA THR A 30 -0.28 1.74 -6.36
C THR A 30 0.92 1.19 -5.63
N ILE A 31 1.88 2.05 -5.30
CA ILE A 31 3.03 1.73 -4.45
C ILE A 31 2.70 2.16 -3.03
N ASN A 32 2.74 1.24 -2.06
CA ASN A 32 2.55 1.57 -0.65
C ASN A 32 3.90 1.47 0.07
N LEU A 33 4.34 2.58 0.65
CA LEU A 33 5.49 2.67 1.53
C LEU A 33 4.99 2.58 2.97
N LEU A 34 5.27 1.46 3.63
CA LEU A 34 4.79 1.12 4.96
C LEU A 34 5.95 0.61 5.80
N ASP A 35 5.85 0.74 7.13
CA ASP A 35 6.62 -0.12 8.03
C ASP A 35 6.35 -1.58 7.67
N GLU A 36 7.34 -2.45 7.90
CA GLU A 36 7.15 -3.88 7.69
C GLU A 36 6.07 -4.36 8.67
N LEU A 37 4.96 -4.86 8.14
CA LEU A 37 3.82 -5.33 8.91
C LEU A 37 3.54 -6.77 8.49
N ASP A 38 3.83 -7.70 9.41
CA ASP A 38 3.46 -9.10 9.25
C ASP A 38 2.17 -9.35 10.03
N ILE A 39 1.23 -10.08 9.41
CA ILE A 39 -0.03 -10.49 10.02
C ILE A 39 -0.11 -12.02 9.90
N ASP A 40 -0.25 -12.68 11.04
CA ASP A 40 -0.63 -14.09 11.10
C ASP A 40 -2.14 -14.17 11.32
N PHE A 41 -2.86 -14.57 10.26
CA PHE A 41 -4.31 -14.69 10.30
C PHE A 41 -4.79 -15.85 11.17
N ASP A 42 -4.01 -16.93 11.28
CA ASP A 42 -4.41 -18.11 12.03
C ASP A 42 -4.29 -17.85 13.53
N THR A 43 -3.21 -17.19 13.96
CA THR A 43 -3.02 -16.82 15.37
C THR A 43 -3.64 -15.46 15.74
N HIS A 44 -4.12 -14.70 14.74
CA HIS A 44 -4.62 -13.33 14.90
C HIS A 44 -3.58 -12.42 15.58
N GLU A 45 -2.33 -12.58 15.17
CA GLU A 45 -1.19 -11.81 15.68
C GLU A 45 -0.62 -10.92 14.57
N TYR A 46 0.09 -9.87 14.98
CA TYR A 46 0.86 -9.04 14.06
C TYR A 46 2.20 -8.66 14.69
N ARG A 47 3.16 -8.29 13.85
CA ARG A 47 4.41 -7.67 14.30
C ARG A 47 4.82 -6.57 13.33
N ILE A 48 5.54 -5.60 13.87
CA ILE A 48 5.97 -4.40 13.14
C ILE A 48 7.50 -4.40 13.10
N ASN A 49 8.08 -4.16 11.93
CA ASN A 49 9.54 -4.03 11.72
C ASN A 49 10.34 -5.20 12.30
N GLY A 50 9.84 -6.44 12.10
CA GLY A 50 10.46 -7.66 12.60
C GLY A 50 10.49 -7.80 14.12
N GLY A 51 9.72 -7.00 14.85
CA GLY A 51 9.60 -7.06 16.31
C GLY A 51 8.85 -8.28 16.82
N ASP A 52 8.49 -8.25 18.10
CA ASP A 52 7.72 -9.32 18.74
C ASP A 52 6.28 -9.37 18.22
N TRP A 53 5.72 -10.58 18.21
CA TRP A 53 4.31 -10.79 17.91
C TRP A 53 3.42 -10.20 19.00
N SER A 54 2.38 -9.49 18.57
CA SER A 54 1.34 -8.90 19.38
C SER A 54 0.00 -9.53 19.01
N ILE A 55 -0.80 -9.89 20.01
CA ILE A 55 -2.13 -10.47 19.82
C ILE A 55 -3.09 -9.34 19.45
N ALA A 56 -3.70 -9.41 18.25
CA ALA A 56 -4.71 -8.46 17.80
C ALA A 56 -6.14 -8.90 18.15
N LEU A 57 -6.36 -10.12 18.63
CA LEU A 57 -7.68 -10.61 19.01
C LEU A 57 -7.66 -11.22 20.40
N THR A 58 -8.47 -10.69 21.31
CA THR A 58 -8.72 -11.31 22.62
C THR A 58 -10.20 -11.61 22.77
N ALA A 59 -10.52 -12.73 23.42
CA ALA A 59 -11.90 -13.15 23.63
C ALA A 59 -12.07 -13.72 25.04
N ASP A 60 -13.11 -13.26 25.75
CA ASP A 60 -13.46 -13.74 27.08
C ASP A 60 -14.98 -13.82 27.27
N TYR A 61 -15.45 -13.97 28.51
CA TYR A 61 -16.88 -14.06 28.82
C TYR A 61 -17.63 -12.73 28.62
N THR A 62 -16.93 -11.62 28.37
CA THR A 62 -17.49 -10.28 28.12
C THR A 62 -17.60 -9.96 26.64
N GLY A 63 -16.83 -10.64 25.77
CA GLY A 63 -16.93 -10.48 24.32
C GLY A 63 -15.62 -10.77 23.59
N VAL A 64 -15.51 -10.20 22.40
CA VAL A 64 -14.32 -10.24 21.55
C VAL A 64 -13.82 -8.80 21.38
N ASP A 65 -12.54 -8.58 21.63
CA ASP A 65 -11.83 -7.33 21.39
C ASP A 65 -10.81 -7.53 20.26
N ILE A 66 -10.79 -6.59 19.33
CA ILE A 66 -9.92 -6.63 18.15
C ILE A 66 -9.12 -5.33 18.08
N ASP A 67 -7.80 -5.45 18.24
CA ASP A 67 -6.85 -4.34 18.36
C ASP A 67 -5.71 -4.51 17.34
N PHE A 68 -6.07 -4.41 16.05
CA PHE A 68 -5.07 -4.34 14.97
C PHE A 68 -4.47 -2.93 14.89
N PRO A 69 -3.20 -2.82 14.47
CA PRO A 69 -2.55 -1.52 14.37
C PRO A 69 -3.19 -0.66 13.27
N GLU A 70 -3.13 0.65 13.46
CA GLU A 70 -3.67 1.63 12.53
C GLU A 70 -2.59 2.15 11.56
N LEU A 71 -2.98 2.46 10.33
CA LEU A 71 -2.11 3.10 9.36
C LEU A 71 -2.30 4.61 9.40
N ILE A 72 -1.23 5.33 9.74
CA ILE A 72 -1.21 6.79 9.78
C ILE A 72 -0.48 7.30 8.54
N ALA A 73 -1.20 8.02 7.68
CA ALA A 73 -0.62 8.66 6.50
C ALA A 73 0.47 9.65 6.92
N LEU A 74 1.63 9.57 6.25
CA LEU A 74 2.75 10.47 6.50
C LEU A 74 2.55 11.77 5.73
N ALA A 75 2.74 12.90 6.42
CA ALA A 75 2.72 14.20 5.79
C ALA A 75 4.05 14.50 5.06
N ASP A 76 4.04 15.50 4.15
CA ASP A 76 5.22 15.89 3.38
C ASP A 76 6.41 16.27 4.27
N ASP A 77 6.16 16.89 5.42
CA ASP A 77 7.17 17.27 6.41
C ASP A 77 7.77 16.06 7.12
N GLU A 78 6.97 15.03 7.41
CA GLU A 78 7.45 13.75 7.98
C GLU A 78 8.27 12.94 6.95
N LEU A 79 7.90 13.03 5.67
CA LEU A 79 8.62 12.38 4.57
C LEU A 79 9.95 13.06 4.23
N GLY A 80 10.10 14.34 4.56
CA GLY A 80 11.33 15.10 4.32
C GLY A 80 11.80 15.03 2.86
N SER A 81 13.00 14.50 2.63
CA SER A 81 13.58 14.38 1.28
C SER A 81 12.89 13.35 0.38
N LEU A 82 12.05 12.46 0.93
CA LEU A 82 11.29 11.49 0.14
C LEU A 82 10.03 12.10 -0.51
N ALA A 83 9.45 13.15 0.09
CA ALA A 83 8.26 13.82 -0.46
C ALA A 83 8.42 14.26 -1.92
N PRO A 84 9.50 14.98 -2.33
CA PRO A 84 9.69 15.34 -3.73
C PRO A 84 9.91 14.13 -4.64
N ILE A 85 10.55 13.06 -4.16
CA ILE A 85 10.79 11.82 -4.94
C ILE A 85 9.46 11.13 -5.23
N ILE A 86 8.60 11.00 -4.22
CA ILE A 86 7.25 10.42 -4.33
C ILE A 86 6.40 11.20 -5.35
N LYS A 87 6.43 12.54 -5.26
CA LYS A 87 5.74 13.42 -6.21
C LYS A 87 6.28 13.25 -7.63
N ASP A 88 7.58 13.11 -7.79
CA ASP A 88 8.22 12.91 -9.09
C ASP A 88 7.87 11.56 -9.71
N ILE A 89 7.86 10.47 -8.93
CA ILE A 89 7.41 9.16 -9.39
C ILE A 89 5.96 9.25 -9.87
N THR A 90 5.08 9.81 -9.03
CA THR A 90 3.65 9.94 -9.36
C THR A 90 3.47 10.76 -10.63
N ARG A 91 4.18 11.89 -10.76
CA ARG A 91 4.11 12.77 -11.94
C ARG A 91 4.64 12.12 -13.21
N GLN A 92 5.73 11.36 -13.13
CA GLN A 92 6.39 10.77 -14.30
C GLN A 92 5.72 9.47 -14.77
N THR A 93 5.15 8.71 -13.84
CA THR A 93 4.63 7.36 -14.10
C THR A 93 3.11 7.27 -14.05
N GLY A 94 2.44 8.23 -13.41
CA GLY A 94 1.00 8.16 -13.12
C GLY A 94 0.65 7.18 -11.99
N ILE A 95 1.64 6.49 -11.41
CA ILE A 95 1.44 5.51 -10.33
C ILE A 95 1.24 6.26 -9.01
N ALA A 96 0.13 5.98 -8.34
CA ALA A 96 -0.11 6.51 -7.00
C ALA A 96 0.90 5.93 -6.01
N VAL A 97 1.47 6.77 -5.15
CA VAL A 97 2.36 6.33 -4.08
C VAL A 97 1.79 6.81 -2.76
N ASN A 98 1.43 5.87 -1.89
CA ASN A 98 0.97 6.15 -0.54
C ASN A 98 2.11 5.87 0.44
N ALA A 99 2.27 6.72 1.44
CA ALA A 99 3.20 6.50 2.52
C ALA A 99 2.46 6.57 3.86
N SER A 100 2.63 5.56 4.70
CA SER A 100 2.00 5.52 6.02
C SER A 100 2.92 4.80 7.01
N ARG A 101 2.88 5.22 8.27
CA ARG A 101 3.49 4.47 9.37
C ARG A 101 2.46 3.62 10.06
N VAL A 102 2.91 2.50 10.62
CA VAL A 102 2.07 1.64 11.44
C VAL A 102 2.10 2.16 12.88
N SER A 103 0.94 2.49 13.42
CA SER A 103 0.78 2.92 14.80
C SER A 103 0.10 1.84 15.61
N TYR A 104 0.68 1.52 16.76
CA TYR A 104 0.04 0.68 17.75
C TYR A 104 -0.03 1.42 19.08
N ILE A 105 -1.24 1.60 19.59
CA ILE A 105 -1.47 2.06 20.96
C ILE A 105 -1.67 0.79 21.77
N ARG A 106 -0.70 0.41 22.62
CA ARG A 106 -1.00 -0.52 23.71
C ARG A 106 -2.11 0.13 24.53
N CYS A 107 -3.34 -0.37 24.43
CA CYS A 107 -4.32 -0.16 25.48
C CYS A 107 -3.68 -0.68 26.77
N GLY A 108 -3.22 0.25 27.60
CA GLY A 108 -2.57 -0.07 28.86
C GLY A 108 -3.52 -0.90 29.70
N GLY A 109 -3.18 -2.17 29.92
CA GLY A 109 -3.90 -3.02 30.85
C GLY A 109 -4.03 -2.28 32.18
N SER A 110 -5.28 -2.00 32.57
CA SER A 110 -5.63 -1.51 33.90
C SER A 110 -5.58 -2.64 34.91
#